data_AF-A0A183KTQ4-F1
#
_entry.id   AF-A0A183KTQ4-F1
#
_cell.length_a   1.000
_cell.length_b   1.000
_cell.length_c   1.000
_cell.angle_alpha   90.00
_cell.angle_beta   90.00
_cell.angle_gamma   90.00
#
_symmetry.space_group_name_H-M   'P 1'
#
loop_
_entity.id
_entity.type
_entity.pdbx_description
1 polymer ?
#
loop_
_entity_poly.entity_id
_entity_poly.type
_entity_poly.pdbx_seq_one_letter_code
_entity_poly.pdbx_strand_id
1 'polypeptide(L)'
;MDLICDVLRMKLRGHQHRLLYFDKELKYLQDLITSTVSKGESSSILIIGRRGVGKHHLIKEAIKKARENSNIGSGISEVYLNGLIHTDDRSAMKSLAKQLHNEALLNNLVNSDCNPASDFHNSMKNLPFSQQLNLFLNEVRQNHETRKAVLIVLSEFDLFALHHNQLLLYNLFDCCQSPESRICIIGLTCRLDVMELLEKRVKSRFSHRQIYLTSPGAPIENTDSYASDNNDSNNNSRSEPFKRFCEICKHLLSVDIHDLPPQLSPLLCKSNSKGYHELELSIKSWNHHITKLMVDEIVIDSLRQAWSISVSIKRLVKLLGVALMLSRVARNALVGWESNGSRIIKASFKTKKEGITMNIIQCYVPTNDSNDDIKDQFYEQLQSIIEKCPRKDLTIPMGDLNAKVGIDNTGYEDIMG
;
A
#
# COMPACT_ATOMS: atom_id res chain seq x y z
N MET A 1 -0.20 24.49 -9.83
CA MET A 1 -0.90 23.20 -10.05
C MET A 1 0.07 22.03 -9.90
N ASP A 2 1.32 22.13 -10.36
CA ASP A 2 2.32 21.05 -10.28
C ASP A 2 2.57 20.55 -8.85
N LEU A 3 2.64 21.46 -7.88
CA LEU A 3 2.82 21.12 -6.47
C LEU A 3 1.64 20.32 -5.89
N ILE A 4 0.40 20.57 -6.36
CA ILE A 4 -0.78 19.76 -5.98
C ILE A 4 -0.69 18.38 -6.63
N CYS A 5 -0.31 18.31 -7.91
CA CYS A 5 -0.11 17.05 -8.60
C CYS A 5 1.00 16.19 -7.95
N ASP A 6 2.08 16.80 -7.49
CA ASP A 6 3.16 16.10 -6.81
C ASP A 6 2.77 15.65 -5.40
N VAL A 7 2.05 16.48 -4.65
CA VAL A 7 1.45 16.08 -3.37
C VAL A 7 0.48 14.93 -3.58
N LEU A 8 -0.38 14.96 -4.60
CA LEU A 8 -1.30 13.87 -4.92
C LEU A 8 -0.57 12.60 -5.34
N ARG A 9 0.52 12.70 -6.13
CA ARG A 9 1.36 11.55 -6.48
C ARG A 9 2.01 10.95 -5.24
N MET A 10 2.53 11.79 -4.34
CA MET A 10 3.10 11.35 -3.06
C MET A 10 2.05 10.74 -2.13
N LYS A 11 0.84 11.31 -2.09
CA LYS A 11 -0.30 10.74 -1.39
C LYS A 11 -0.57 9.34 -1.98
N LEU A 12 -1.03 9.27 -3.23
CA LEU A 12 -1.51 8.06 -3.90
C LEU A 12 -0.48 6.93 -4.00
N ARG A 13 0.81 7.25 -4.14
CA ARG A 13 1.90 6.26 -4.16
C ARG A 13 2.46 5.97 -2.76
N GLY A 14 2.35 6.93 -1.85
CA GLY A 14 2.92 6.85 -0.52
C GLY A 14 2.03 6.14 0.48
N HIS A 15 2.49 6.12 1.73
CA HIS A 15 1.77 5.55 2.86
C HIS A 15 1.10 6.63 3.73
N GLN A 16 1.15 7.89 3.30
CA GLN A 16 0.65 9.07 4.02
C GLN A 16 -0.78 9.40 3.59
N HIS A 17 -1.67 8.43 3.77
CA HIS A 17 -3.10 8.65 3.67
C HIS A 17 -3.72 8.46 5.05
N ARG A 18 -4.82 9.16 5.33
CA ARG A 18 -5.65 8.86 6.49
C ARG A 18 -6.54 7.66 6.16
N LEU A 19 -6.54 6.68 7.05
CA LEU A 19 -7.45 5.56 6.96
C LEU A 19 -8.86 6.01 7.33
N LEU A 20 -9.82 5.64 6.48
CA LEU A 20 -11.24 5.92 6.69
C LEU A 20 -11.99 4.64 7.02
N TYR A 21 -12.99 4.74 7.89
CA TYR A 21 -13.96 3.70 8.27
C TYR A 21 -13.47 2.49 9.09
N PHE A 22 -12.17 2.35 9.40
CA PHE A 22 -11.68 1.27 10.29
C PHE A 22 -11.31 1.75 11.71
N ASP A 23 -12.08 2.70 12.26
CA ASP A 23 -11.78 3.28 13.58
C ASP A 23 -11.85 2.24 14.72
N LYS A 24 -12.74 1.25 14.60
CA LYS A 24 -12.90 0.18 15.60
C LYS A 24 -11.67 -0.73 15.61
N GLU A 25 -11.27 -1.20 14.44
CA GLU A 25 -10.12 -2.09 14.26
C GLU A 25 -8.82 -1.38 14.59
N LEU A 26 -8.70 -0.11 14.21
CA LEU A 26 -7.57 0.73 14.55
C LEU A 26 -7.45 0.92 16.06
N LYS A 27 -8.55 1.26 16.75
CA LYS A 27 -8.55 1.42 18.20
C LYS A 27 -8.16 0.12 18.90
N TYR A 28 -8.72 -1.00 18.45
CA TYR A 28 -8.38 -2.31 19.00
C TYR A 28 -6.88 -2.66 18.83
N LEU A 29 -6.31 -2.37 17.65
CA LEU A 29 -4.90 -2.61 17.39
C LEU A 29 -4.00 -1.64 18.16
N GLN A 30 -4.42 -0.39 18.34
CA GLN A 30 -3.75 0.61 19.16
C GLN A 30 -3.73 0.19 20.64
N ASP A 31 -4.86 -0.26 21.18
CA ASP A 31 -4.98 -0.74 22.56
C ASP A 31 -4.08 -1.96 22.80
N LEU A 32 -3.98 -2.85 21.81
CA LEU A 32 -3.13 -4.04 21.87
C LEU A 32 -1.64 -3.67 21.87
N ILE A 33 -1.19 -2.80 20.96
CA ILE A 33 0.20 -2.30 20.93
C ILE A 33 0.52 -1.56 22.25
N THR A 34 -0.39 -0.71 22.72
CA THR A 34 -0.20 0.05 23.96
C THR A 34 -0.11 -0.88 25.18
N SER A 35 -0.91 -1.95 25.22
CA SER A 35 -0.87 -2.96 26.27
C SER A 35 0.43 -3.77 26.24
N THR A 36 0.94 -4.14 25.06
CA THR A 36 2.23 -4.83 24.95
C THR A 36 3.39 -3.97 25.45
N VAL A 37 3.40 -2.67 25.16
CA VAL A 37 4.47 -1.78 25.65
C VAL A 37 4.32 -1.48 27.14
N SER A 38 3.12 -1.14 27.58
CA SER A 38 2.89 -0.62 28.94
C SER A 38 2.82 -1.72 29.99
N LYS A 39 2.12 -2.82 29.68
CA LYS A 39 1.89 -3.94 30.59
C LYS A 39 2.88 -5.09 30.35
N GLY A 40 3.59 -5.09 29.23
CA GLY A 40 4.46 -6.19 28.84
C GLY A 40 3.71 -7.44 28.36
N GLU A 41 2.42 -7.31 28.03
CA GLU A 41 1.62 -8.43 27.57
C GLU A 41 2.01 -8.85 26.15
N SER A 42 2.57 -10.04 26.00
CA SER A 42 2.75 -10.66 24.69
C SER A 42 1.41 -11.01 24.07
N SER A 43 1.26 -10.70 22.78
CA SER A 43 0.01 -10.90 22.05
C SER A 43 0.27 -11.34 20.62
N SER A 44 -0.55 -12.27 20.14
CA SER A 44 -0.57 -12.66 18.72
C SER A 44 -1.93 -12.33 18.11
N ILE A 45 -1.92 -11.76 16.91
CA ILE A 45 -3.13 -11.34 16.19
C ILE A 45 -2.99 -11.62 14.70
N LEU A 46 -4.11 -12.00 14.08
CA LEU A 46 -4.17 -12.26 12.64
C LEU A 46 -5.17 -11.32 11.97
N ILE A 47 -4.71 -10.56 10.99
CA ILE A 47 -5.54 -9.67 10.18
C ILE A 47 -5.82 -10.36 8.84
N ILE A 48 -7.08 -10.67 8.63
CA ILE A 48 -7.59 -11.41 7.48
C ILE A 48 -8.39 -10.44 6.62
N GLY A 49 -8.13 -10.40 5.32
CA GLY A 49 -8.93 -9.58 4.42
C GLY A 49 -8.47 -9.64 2.98
N ARG A 50 -9.36 -9.29 2.05
CA ARG A 50 -9.05 -9.30 0.62
C ARG A 50 -7.84 -8.42 0.29
N ARG A 51 -7.17 -8.71 -0.82
CA ARG A 51 -6.02 -7.91 -1.28
C ARG A 51 -6.47 -6.50 -1.66
N GLY A 52 -5.72 -5.49 -1.21
CA GLY A 52 -5.97 -4.08 -1.53
C GLY A 52 -7.02 -3.38 -0.67
N VAL A 53 -7.42 -3.97 0.46
CA VAL A 53 -8.27 -3.33 1.49
C VAL A 53 -7.49 -2.34 2.37
N GLY A 54 -6.17 -2.47 2.45
CA GLY A 54 -5.31 -1.57 3.24
C GLY A 54 -4.81 -2.17 4.56
N LYS A 55 -4.70 -3.50 4.69
CA LYS A 55 -4.18 -4.20 5.89
C LYS A 55 -2.86 -3.62 6.43
N HIS A 56 -1.85 -3.49 5.56
CA HIS A 56 -0.56 -2.89 5.93
C HIS A 56 -0.69 -1.43 6.35
N HIS A 57 -1.61 -0.70 5.72
CA HIS A 57 -1.85 0.71 6.02
C HIS A 57 -2.47 0.89 7.41
N LEU A 58 -3.41 0.01 7.79
CA LEU A 58 -4.00 -0.04 9.13
C LEU A 58 -2.93 -0.21 10.22
N ILE A 59 -1.98 -1.13 10.02
CA ILE A 59 -0.89 -1.36 10.98
C ILE A 59 0.00 -0.12 11.08
N LYS A 60 0.43 0.44 9.94
CA LYS A 60 1.30 1.63 9.93
C LYS A 60 0.63 2.82 10.62
N GLU A 61 -0.66 3.04 10.41
CA GLU A 61 -1.37 4.13 11.08
C GLU A 61 -1.54 3.88 12.58
N ALA A 62 -1.87 2.66 12.98
CA ALA A 62 -1.98 2.31 14.40
C ALA A 62 -0.64 2.47 15.13
N ILE A 63 0.48 2.09 14.49
CA ILE A 63 1.84 2.34 15.00
C ILE A 63 2.10 3.84 15.10
N LYS A 64 1.77 4.62 14.06
CA LYS A 64 1.96 6.08 14.06
C LYS A 64 1.22 6.71 15.24
N LYS A 65 -0.06 6.37 15.44
CA LYS A 65 -0.88 6.83 16.56
C LYS A 65 -0.37 6.34 17.92
N ALA A 66 0.16 5.11 17.99
CA ALA A 66 0.78 4.60 19.21
C ALA A 66 2.07 5.34 19.57
N ARG A 67 2.84 5.81 18.58
CA ARG A 67 4.07 6.62 18.78
C ARG A 67 3.75 8.06 19.21
N GLU A 68 2.67 8.64 18.72
CA GLU A 68 2.21 10.01 19.09
C GLU A 68 1.83 10.13 20.58
N ASN A 69 1.44 9.03 21.22
CA ASN A 69 1.24 8.93 22.66
C ASN A 69 2.59 8.85 23.41
N SER A 70 3.33 9.95 23.34
CA SER A 70 4.60 10.46 23.92
C SER A 70 5.38 9.74 25.07
N ASN A 71 5.04 8.54 25.54
CA ASN A 71 5.85 7.77 26.53
C ASN A 71 6.38 6.42 26.02
N ILE A 72 6.08 6.06 24.76
CA ILE A 72 6.27 4.70 24.20
C ILE A 72 7.20 4.69 22.97
N GLY A 73 7.44 5.84 22.34
CA GLY A 73 8.07 5.93 21.01
C GLY A 73 9.51 5.40 20.91
N SER A 74 10.30 5.46 21.99
CA SER A 74 11.69 4.95 22.02
C SER A 74 11.78 3.45 22.34
N GLY A 75 10.66 2.81 22.67
CA GLY A 75 10.60 1.42 23.10
C GLY A 75 10.08 0.43 22.06
N ILE A 76 9.63 0.86 20.87
CA ILE A 76 9.09 -0.07 19.88
C ILE A 76 10.14 -0.40 18.82
N SER A 77 10.54 -1.66 18.79
CA SER A 77 11.36 -2.24 17.71
C SER A 77 10.46 -2.92 16.70
N GLU A 78 10.50 -2.46 15.45
CA GLU A 78 9.62 -2.99 14.38
C GLU A 78 10.38 -3.92 13.45
N VAL A 79 9.82 -5.11 13.24
CA VAL A 79 10.36 -6.08 12.30
C VAL A 79 9.31 -6.46 11.28
N TYR A 80 9.67 -6.34 10.01
CA TYR A 80 8.82 -6.73 8.90
C TYR A 80 9.40 -7.95 8.20
N LEU A 81 8.61 -9.01 8.15
CA LEU A 81 8.90 -10.20 7.35
C LEU A 81 7.83 -10.36 6.28
N ASN A 82 8.25 -10.83 5.12
CA ASN A 82 7.38 -11.13 3.99
C ASN A 82 7.60 -12.58 3.55
N GLY A 83 6.53 -13.38 3.48
CA GLY A 83 6.59 -14.78 3.07
C GLY A 83 6.98 -14.99 1.60
N LEU A 84 6.82 -13.98 0.74
CA LEU A 84 7.30 -14.02 -0.65
C LEU A 84 8.83 -13.86 -0.76
N ILE A 85 9.43 -13.16 0.21
CA ILE A 85 10.89 -12.92 0.23
C ILE A 85 11.58 -14.03 1.02
N HIS A 86 10.99 -14.43 2.14
CA HIS A 86 11.56 -15.42 3.05
C HIS A 86 10.87 -16.76 2.83
N THR A 87 11.32 -17.49 1.82
CA THR A 87 10.82 -18.84 1.49
C THR A 87 11.28 -19.91 2.49
N ASP A 88 12.37 -19.63 3.23
CA ASP A 88 12.93 -20.53 4.23
C ASP A 88 12.97 -19.87 5.61
N ASP A 89 12.74 -20.65 6.67
CA ASP A 89 12.82 -20.19 8.06
C ASP A 89 14.20 -19.62 8.41
N ARG A 90 15.29 -20.16 7.84
CA ARG A 90 16.65 -19.65 8.03
C ARG A 90 16.82 -18.24 7.46
N SER A 91 16.22 -17.97 6.30
CA SER A 91 16.27 -16.65 5.67
C SER A 91 15.48 -15.62 6.49
N ALA A 92 14.31 -16.01 7.00
CA ALA A 92 13.47 -15.17 7.86
C ALA A 92 14.20 -14.80 9.15
N MET A 93 14.81 -15.78 9.82
CA MET A 93 15.57 -15.56 11.05
C MET A 93 16.79 -14.65 10.85
N LYS A 94 17.51 -14.82 9.74
CA LYS A 94 18.64 -13.93 9.42
C LYS A 94 18.17 -12.49 9.19
N SER A 95 17.00 -12.30 8.58
CA SER A 95 16.39 -10.97 8.38
C SER A 95 15.91 -10.36 9.69
N LEU A 96 15.25 -11.15 10.54
CA LEU A 96 14.86 -10.78 11.91
C LEU A 96 16.06 -10.28 12.71
N ALA A 97 17.12 -11.08 12.77
CA ALA A 97 18.34 -10.74 13.51
C ALA A 97 18.98 -9.44 12.98
N LYS A 98 19.03 -9.26 11.65
CA LYS A 98 19.56 -8.03 11.05
C LYS A 98 18.73 -6.80 11.39
N GLN A 99 17.40 -6.87 11.33
CA GLN A 99 16.53 -5.73 11.60
C GLN A 99 16.64 -5.28 13.06
N LEU A 100 16.72 -6.24 13.99
CA LEU A 100 16.83 -5.97 15.41
C LEU A 100 18.24 -5.53 15.82
N HIS A 101 19.27 -6.13 15.25
CA HIS A 101 20.66 -5.73 15.53
C HIS A 101 21.01 -4.37 14.92
N ASN A 102 20.46 -4.01 13.76
CA ASN A 102 20.64 -2.66 13.20
C ASN A 102 20.05 -1.60 14.13
N GLU A 103 18.91 -1.85 14.78
CA GLU A 103 18.38 -0.94 15.80
C GLU A 103 19.25 -0.90 17.07
N ALA A 104 19.84 -2.02 17.50
CA ALA A 104 20.80 -2.06 18.61
C ALA A 104 22.10 -1.31 18.29
N LEU A 105 22.66 -1.51 17.08
CA LEU A 105 23.85 -0.82 16.59
C LEU A 105 23.63 0.68 16.40
N LEU A 106 22.45 1.11 15.91
CA LEU A 106 22.12 2.54 15.81
C LEU A 106 22.09 3.22 17.19
N ASN A 107 21.73 2.49 18.25
CA ASN A 107 21.80 3.01 19.62
C ASN A 107 23.25 3.05 20.16
N ASN A 108 24.11 2.12 19.74
CA ASN A 108 25.51 2.06 20.18
C ASN A 108 26.44 3.01 19.39
N LEU A 109 26.12 3.32 18.14
CA LEU A 109 26.86 4.30 17.33
C LEU A 109 26.75 5.74 17.86
N VAL A 110 25.74 6.04 18.68
CA VAL A 110 25.64 7.32 19.40
C VAL A 110 26.63 7.38 20.57
N ASN A 111 27.18 6.26 21.04
CA ASN A 111 27.94 6.17 22.29
C ASN A 111 29.37 5.59 22.20
N SER A 112 29.91 5.23 21.03
CA SER A 112 31.34 4.87 20.95
C SER A 112 31.90 4.80 19.53
N ASP A 113 32.99 5.53 19.31
CA ASP A 113 33.93 5.38 18.20
C ASP A 113 34.71 4.06 18.32
N CYS A 114 34.11 2.91 18.01
CA CYS A 114 34.83 1.62 17.95
C CYS A 114 34.15 0.66 16.95
N ASN A 115 34.92 0.10 16.01
CA ASN A 115 34.46 -0.89 15.03
C ASN A 115 34.23 -2.28 15.66
N PRO A 116 33.00 -2.84 15.68
CA PRO A 116 32.73 -4.20 16.19
C PRO A 116 32.05 -5.11 15.14
N ALA A 117 32.15 -4.80 13.84
CA ALA A 117 31.26 -5.38 12.82
C ALA A 117 31.73 -6.72 12.20
N SER A 118 33.02 -7.07 12.26
CA SER A 118 33.55 -8.22 11.50
C SER A 118 33.47 -9.57 12.22
N ASP A 119 33.61 -9.58 13.55
CA ASP A 119 33.92 -10.83 14.26
C ASP A 119 32.66 -11.52 14.80
N PHE A 120 31.64 -10.75 15.21
CA PHE A 120 30.35 -11.28 15.67
C PHE A 120 29.50 -11.86 14.53
N HIS A 121 29.56 -11.24 13.35
CA HIS A 121 28.73 -11.60 12.20
C HIS A 121 29.09 -12.95 11.58
N ASN A 122 30.35 -13.38 11.75
CA ASN A 122 30.86 -14.68 11.30
C ASN A 122 30.57 -15.80 12.31
N SER A 123 30.57 -15.51 13.61
CA SER A 123 30.19 -16.47 14.65
C SER A 123 28.72 -16.91 14.51
N MET A 124 27.80 -15.95 14.31
CA MET A 124 26.35 -16.21 14.27
C MET A 124 25.89 -17.02 13.03
N LYS A 125 26.68 -17.08 11.94
CA LYS A 125 26.35 -17.87 10.74
C LYS A 125 26.53 -19.38 10.92
N ASN A 126 27.36 -19.79 11.89
CA ASN A 126 27.77 -21.18 12.09
C ASN A 126 27.05 -21.88 13.26
N LEU A 127 26.20 -21.18 14.01
CA LEU A 127 25.40 -21.82 15.07
C LEU A 127 24.16 -22.54 14.52
N PRO A 128 23.78 -23.69 15.12
CA PRO A 128 22.52 -24.36 14.82
C PRO A 128 21.32 -23.44 15.11
N PHE A 129 20.26 -23.61 14.31
CA PHE A 129 19.05 -22.77 14.27
C PHE A 129 18.46 -22.45 15.65
N SER A 130 18.38 -23.43 16.54
CA SER A 130 17.84 -23.26 17.90
C SER A 130 18.72 -22.41 18.81
N GLN A 131 20.06 -22.45 18.65
CA GLN A 131 20.99 -21.60 19.40
C GLN A 131 20.96 -20.17 18.89
N GLN A 132 20.84 -19.95 17.58
CA GLN A 132 20.71 -18.60 17.02
C GLN A 132 19.41 -17.92 17.48
N LEU A 133 18.33 -18.69 17.58
CA LEU A 133 17.04 -18.26 18.12
C LEU A 133 17.11 -18.04 19.64
N ASN A 134 17.71 -18.95 20.41
CA ASN A 134 17.86 -18.81 21.86
C ASN A 134 18.77 -17.65 22.26
N LEU A 135 19.86 -17.40 21.53
CA LEU A 135 20.72 -16.23 21.75
C LEU A 135 19.95 -14.93 21.52
N PHE A 136 19.17 -14.87 20.44
CA PHE A 136 18.29 -13.74 20.15
C PHE A 136 17.19 -13.57 21.21
N LEU A 137 16.52 -14.65 21.61
CA LEU A 137 15.50 -14.60 22.65
C LEU A 137 16.07 -14.22 24.00
N ASN A 138 17.29 -14.66 24.30
CA ASN A 138 18.01 -14.23 25.50
C ASN A 138 18.40 -12.74 25.41
N GLU A 139 18.70 -12.21 24.23
CA GLU A 139 18.92 -10.78 24.00
C GLU A 139 17.64 -9.96 24.21
N VAL A 140 16.48 -10.45 23.73
CA VAL A 140 15.16 -9.85 24.01
C VAL A 140 14.79 -9.97 25.50
N ARG A 141 15.16 -11.07 26.17
CA ARG A 141 14.96 -11.29 27.61
C ARG A 141 15.86 -10.41 28.47
N GLN A 142 17.14 -10.21 28.10
CA GLN A 142 18.14 -9.49 28.89
C GLN A 142 17.99 -7.97 28.86
N ASN A 143 17.19 -7.40 27.96
CA ASN A 143 16.89 -5.96 27.89
C ASN A 143 15.95 -5.52 29.04
N HIS A 144 16.36 -5.73 30.28
CA HIS A 144 15.60 -5.35 31.48
C HIS A 144 15.70 -3.85 31.80
N GLU A 145 16.73 -3.13 31.31
CA GLU A 145 16.94 -1.72 31.61
C GLU A 145 16.35 -0.75 30.58
N THR A 146 16.14 -1.20 29.33
CA THR A 146 15.37 -0.45 28.32
C THR A 146 14.12 -1.26 27.98
N ARG A 147 12.95 -0.75 28.39
CA ARG A 147 11.64 -1.40 28.21
C ARG A 147 11.23 -1.47 26.72
N LYS A 148 11.97 -2.23 25.92
CA LYS A 148 11.74 -2.38 24.48
C LYS A 148 10.77 -3.53 24.23
N ALA A 149 9.72 -3.23 23.46
CA ALA A 149 8.78 -4.21 22.94
C ALA A 149 9.09 -4.47 21.46
N VAL A 150 9.05 -5.73 21.06
CA VAL A 150 9.32 -6.14 19.68
C VAL A 150 8.00 -6.40 18.96
N LEU A 151 7.75 -5.65 17.90
CA LEU A 151 6.59 -5.81 17.02
C LEU A 151 7.02 -6.53 15.75
N ILE A 152 6.51 -7.74 15.53
CA ILE A 152 6.81 -8.55 14.36
C ILE A 152 5.59 -8.58 13.45
N VAL A 153 5.72 -8.03 12.24
CA VAL A 153 4.68 -8.03 11.22
C VAL A 153 5.02 -9.07 10.16
N LEU A 154 4.21 -10.13 10.07
CA LEU A 154 4.34 -11.21 9.10
C LEU A 154 3.38 -10.97 7.93
N SER A 155 3.92 -10.55 6.79
CA SER A 155 3.17 -10.38 5.53
C SER A 155 3.09 -11.70 4.77
N GLU A 156 1.94 -11.96 4.14
CA GLU A 156 1.67 -13.23 3.44
C GLU A 156 1.84 -14.43 4.39
N PHE A 157 1.18 -14.33 5.56
CA PHE A 157 1.28 -15.30 6.65
C PHE A 157 0.99 -16.75 6.23
N ASP A 158 0.09 -16.93 5.26
CA ASP A 158 -0.25 -18.22 4.67
C ASP A 158 0.95 -18.95 4.06
N LEU A 159 1.95 -18.23 3.55
CA LEU A 159 3.18 -18.84 3.03
C LEU A 159 4.05 -19.41 4.16
N PHE A 160 4.15 -18.72 5.29
CA PHE A 160 4.87 -19.25 6.46
C PHE A 160 4.20 -20.49 7.06
N ALA A 161 2.87 -20.59 6.95
CA ALA A 161 2.15 -21.80 7.37
C ALA A 161 2.42 -23.00 6.44
N LEU A 162 2.87 -22.77 5.20
CA LEU A 162 3.23 -23.85 4.27
C LEU A 162 4.67 -24.37 4.47
N HIS A 163 5.48 -23.71 5.31
CA HIS A 163 6.84 -24.16 5.59
C HIS A 163 6.83 -25.51 6.31
N HIS A 164 7.84 -26.33 6.03
CA HIS A 164 8.04 -27.63 6.68
C HIS A 164 8.07 -27.46 8.22
N ASN A 165 7.24 -28.21 8.92
CA ASN A 165 7.14 -28.22 10.38
C ASN A 165 6.90 -26.85 11.04
N GLN A 166 6.53 -25.80 10.29
CA GLN A 166 6.16 -24.48 10.81
C GLN A 166 7.06 -23.98 11.97
N LEU A 167 8.38 -24.20 11.89
CA LEU A 167 9.28 -24.04 13.04
C LEU A 167 9.37 -22.59 13.48
N LEU A 168 9.46 -21.66 12.51
CA LEU A 168 9.45 -20.23 12.79
C LEU A 168 8.18 -19.82 13.56
N LEU A 169 7.00 -20.23 13.09
CA LEU A 169 5.72 -19.88 13.73
C LEU A 169 5.59 -20.50 15.12
N TYR A 170 6.00 -21.76 15.27
CA TYR A 170 6.04 -22.43 16.56
C TYR A 170 6.90 -21.65 17.56
N ASN A 171 8.13 -21.30 17.18
CA ASN A 171 9.05 -20.59 18.06
C ASN A 171 8.54 -19.19 18.41
N LEU A 172 8.02 -18.45 17.43
CA LEU A 172 7.49 -17.11 17.68
C LEU A 172 6.27 -17.14 18.62
N PHE A 173 5.32 -18.07 18.43
CA PHE A 173 4.16 -18.16 19.32
C PHE A 173 4.47 -18.75 20.69
N ASP A 174 5.44 -19.66 20.79
CA ASP A 174 5.94 -20.16 22.08
C ASP A 174 6.57 -19.02 22.91
N CYS A 175 7.26 -18.11 22.24
CA CYS A 175 7.75 -16.89 22.88
C CYS A 175 6.61 -16.05 23.43
N CYS A 176 5.54 -15.83 22.65
CA CYS A 176 4.38 -15.06 23.14
C CYS A 176 3.69 -15.66 24.38
N GLN A 177 3.85 -16.97 24.65
CA GLN A 177 3.32 -17.58 25.88
C GLN A 177 4.20 -17.31 27.10
N SER A 178 5.48 -16.98 26.88
CA SER A 178 6.40 -16.65 27.96
C SER A 178 6.07 -15.25 28.51
N PRO A 179 5.70 -15.11 29.79
CA PRO A 179 5.25 -13.83 30.37
C PRO A 179 6.37 -12.78 30.46
N GLU A 180 7.62 -13.21 30.36
CA GLU A 180 8.79 -12.34 30.38
C GLU A 180 9.06 -11.65 29.04
N SER A 181 8.47 -12.16 27.96
CA SER A 181 8.69 -11.61 26.62
C SER A 181 7.66 -10.52 26.32
N ARG A 182 8.10 -9.41 25.72
CA ARG A 182 7.25 -8.29 25.28
C ARG A 182 7.13 -8.28 23.76
N ILE A 183 6.54 -9.35 23.21
CA ILE A 183 6.48 -9.57 21.77
C ILE A 183 5.04 -9.47 21.29
N CYS A 184 4.82 -8.65 20.27
CA CYS A 184 3.55 -8.60 19.55
C CYS A 184 3.74 -9.14 18.14
N ILE A 185 3.00 -10.19 17.79
CA ILE A 185 3.03 -10.80 16.45
C ILE A 185 1.75 -10.42 15.72
N ILE A 186 1.90 -9.77 14.56
CA ILE A 186 0.80 -9.41 13.68
C ILE A 186 0.95 -10.17 12.36
N GLY A 187 0.09 -11.16 12.14
CA GLY A 187 -0.02 -11.85 10.86
C GLY A 187 -0.94 -11.11 9.89
N LEU A 188 -0.55 -11.02 8.63
CA LEU A 188 -1.37 -10.49 7.55
C LEU A 188 -1.61 -11.60 6.52
N THR A 189 -2.87 -11.92 6.26
CA THR A 189 -3.23 -12.89 5.21
C THR A 189 -4.44 -12.45 4.42
N CYS A 190 -4.55 -12.95 3.18
CA CYS A 190 -5.77 -12.86 2.39
C CYS A 190 -6.61 -14.13 2.39
N ARG A 191 -6.09 -15.23 2.92
CA ARG A 191 -6.79 -16.51 3.02
C ARG A 191 -7.66 -16.52 4.28
N LEU A 192 -8.91 -17.00 4.14
CA LEU A 192 -9.85 -17.14 5.25
C LEU A 192 -9.58 -18.43 6.04
N ASP A 193 -9.11 -19.47 5.36
CA ASP A 193 -8.82 -20.82 5.85
C ASP A 193 -7.43 -20.97 6.50
N VAL A 194 -6.76 -19.86 6.77
CA VAL A 194 -5.40 -19.81 7.35
C VAL A 194 -5.28 -20.57 8.67
N MET A 195 -6.35 -20.63 9.48
CA MET A 195 -6.37 -21.32 10.76
C MET A 195 -6.39 -22.85 10.64
N GLU A 196 -6.73 -23.38 9.46
CA GLU A 196 -6.70 -24.81 9.15
C GLU A 196 -5.33 -25.26 8.65
N LEU A 197 -4.57 -24.33 8.05
CA LEU A 197 -3.19 -24.58 7.63
C LEU A 197 -2.24 -24.76 8.82
N LEU A 198 -2.57 -24.20 9.98
CA LEU A 198 -1.72 -24.30 11.18
C LEU A 198 -1.78 -25.70 11.80
N GLU A 199 -0.61 -26.26 12.11
CA GLU A 199 -0.51 -27.50 12.87
C GLU A 199 -1.12 -27.34 14.27
N LYS A 200 -1.66 -28.43 14.84
CA LYS A 200 -2.31 -28.43 16.16
C LYS A 200 -1.44 -27.80 17.26
N ARG A 201 -0.13 -28.07 17.25
CA ARG A 201 0.83 -27.55 18.24
C ARG A 201 1.09 -26.04 18.12
N VAL A 202 0.98 -25.48 16.92
CA VAL A 202 1.13 -24.05 16.63
C VAL A 202 -0.18 -23.33 16.93
N LYS A 203 -1.30 -23.92 16.46
CA LYS A 203 -2.66 -23.44 16.71
C LYS A 203 -2.97 -23.31 18.20
N SER A 204 -2.57 -24.29 19.01
CA SER A 204 -2.75 -24.24 20.47
C SER A 204 -1.99 -23.11 21.16
N ARG A 205 -0.93 -22.57 20.53
CA ARG A 205 -0.12 -21.48 21.09
C ARG A 205 -0.58 -20.09 20.65
N PHE A 206 -1.39 -20.03 19.61
CA PHE A 206 -1.93 -18.80 19.08
C PHE A 206 -3.03 -18.24 20.01
N SER A 207 -3.08 -16.91 20.19
CA SER A 207 -4.04 -16.25 21.08
C SER A 207 -5.48 -16.21 20.53
N HIS A 208 -5.74 -16.85 19.39
CA HIS A 208 -7.02 -16.91 18.68
C HIS A 208 -7.67 -15.55 18.35
N ARG A 209 -6.91 -14.44 18.42
CA ARG A 209 -7.38 -13.09 18.06
C ARG A 209 -7.30 -12.87 16.56
N GLN A 210 -8.43 -12.49 15.96
CA GLN A 210 -8.55 -12.31 14.52
C GLN A 210 -9.34 -11.04 14.20
N ILE A 211 -8.87 -10.26 13.24
CA ILE A 211 -9.57 -9.10 12.69
C ILE A 211 -9.90 -9.42 11.23
N TYR A 212 -11.18 -9.35 10.89
CA TYR A 212 -11.65 -9.48 9.52
C TYR A 212 -11.83 -8.07 8.92
N LEU A 213 -11.00 -7.72 7.95
CA LEU A 213 -11.14 -6.48 7.19
C LEU A 213 -11.99 -6.73 5.95
N THR A 214 -13.21 -6.24 6.00
CA THR A 214 -14.07 -6.06 4.84
C THR A 214 -13.69 -4.79 4.10
N SER A 215 -13.86 -4.76 2.77
CA SER A 215 -13.65 -3.51 2.05
C SER A 215 -14.77 -2.54 2.41
N PRO A 216 -14.50 -1.25 2.68
CA PRO A 216 -15.53 -0.29 3.10
C PRO A 216 -16.63 -0.09 2.05
N GLY A 217 -16.31 -0.35 0.78
CA GLY A 217 -17.27 -0.29 -0.32
C GLY A 217 -18.00 -1.61 -0.60
N ALA A 218 -17.77 -2.68 0.16
CA ALA A 218 -18.40 -3.97 -0.11
C ALA A 218 -19.83 -3.95 0.45
N PRO A 219 -20.84 -4.44 -0.31
CA PRO A 219 -22.15 -4.69 0.27
C PRO A 219 -21.99 -5.72 1.39
N ILE A 220 -22.45 -5.37 2.59
CA ILE A 220 -22.54 -6.30 3.71
C ILE A 220 -23.65 -7.29 3.34
N GLU A 221 -23.37 -8.59 3.49
CA GLU A 221 -24.07 -9.72 2.84
C GLU A 221 -25.59 -9.86 3.06
N ASN A 222 -26.30 -8.90 3.68
CA ASN A 222 -27.70 -9.07 4.06
C ASN A 222 -28.70 -7.96 3.63
N THR A 223 -28.38 -7.01 2.74
CA THR A 223 -29.46 -6.07 2.28
C THR A 223 -29.53 -5.78 0.79
N ASP A 224 -28.44 -5.85 0.03
CA ASP A 224 -28.50 -5.44 -1.37
C ASP A 224 -28.09 -6.62 -2.24
N SER A 225 -29.04 -7.56 -2.44
CA SER A 225 -28.96 -8.45 -3.58
C SER A 225 -28.75 -7.60 -4.82
N TYR A 226 -27.78 -7.96 -5.66
CA TYR A 226 -27.57 -7.39 -7.00
C TYR A 226 -28.76 -7.62 -7.96
N ALA A 227 -29.93 -7.98 -7.44
CA ALA A 227 -31.18 -8.24 -8.11
C ALA A 227 -32.34 -7.84 -7.18
N SER A 228 -32.74 -6.58 -7.24
CA SER A 228 -34.13 -6.17 -6.99
C SER A 228 -34.43 -4.97 -7.87
N ASP A 229 -34.41 -5.20 -9.18
CA ASP A 229 -35.30 -4.45 -10.06
C ASP A 229 -36.72 -4.89 -9.69
N ASN A 230 -37.45 -4.04 -8.96
CA ASN A 230 -38.84 -3.69 -9.27
C ASN A 230 -39.41 -2.76 -8.17
N ASN A 231 -39.83 -1.58 -8.63
CA ASN A 231 -40.82 -0.69 -8.02
C ASN A 231 -40.47 0.01 -6.70
N ASP A 232 -39.51 0.94 -6.73
CA ASP A 232 -39.65 2.14 -5.90
C ASP A 232 -39.19 3.39 -6.64
N SER A 233 -40.18 4.15 -7.08
CA SER A 233 -40.09 5.53 -7.54
C SER A 233 -39.72 6.45 -6.37
N ASN A 234 -38.45 6.41 -5.94
CA ASN A 234 -37.85 7.42 -5.07
C ASN A 234 -36.33 7.50 -5.32
N ASN A 235 -35.90 8.54 -6.03
CA ASN A 235 -34.55 8.80 -6.54
C ASN A 235 -33.45 9.09 -5.48
N ASN A 236 -33.45 8.48 -4.29
CA ASN A 236 -32.50 8.85 -3.22
C ASN A 236 -31.76 7.71 -2.48
N SER A 237 -32.00 6.44 -2.77
CA SER A 237 -31.23 5.34 -2.16
C SER A 237 -30.06 4.91 -3.05
N ARG A 238 -29.10 5.80 -3.32
CA ARG A 238 -27.76 5.33 -3.75
C ARG A 238 -27.27 4.36 -2.67
N SER A 239 -27.02 3.09 -3.01
CA SER A 239 -26.59 2.03 -2.09
C SER A 239 -25.49 2.55 -1.17
N GLU A 240 -25.69 2.45 0.15
CA GLU A 240 -24.77 2.97 1.17
C GLU A 240 -23.28 2.59 0.94
N PRO A 241 -22.94 1.37 0.46
CA PRO A 241 -21.55 0.99 0.15
C PRO A 241 -20.93 1.79 -1.01
N PHE A 242 -21.73 2.14 -2.02
CA PHE A 242 -21.27 2.94 -3.14
C PHE A 242 -21.01 4.40 -2.72
N LYS A 243 -21.85 4.95 -1.82
CA LYS A 243 -21.60 6.29 -1.24
C LYS A 243 -20.25 6.31 -0.52
N ARG A 244 -19.97 5.30 0.32
CA ARG A 244 -18.67 5.17 1.00
C ARG A 244 -17.50 5.05 0.02
N PHE A 245 -17.69 4.31 -1.08
CA PHE A 245 -16.68 4.21 -2.14
C PHE A 245 -16.37 5.57 -2.78
N CYS A 246 -17.40 6.36 -3.10
CA CYS A 246 -17.23 7.73 -3.62
C CYS A 246 -16.59 8.67 -2.59
N GLU A 247 -16.92 8.54 -1.31
CA GLU A 247 -16.30 9.30 -0.23
C GLU A 247 -14.79 8.99 -0.11
N ILE A 248 -14.39 7.72 -0.26
CA ILE A 248 -12.98 7.34 -0.32
C ILE A 248 -12.30 7.95 -1.56
N CYS A 249 -12.95 7.93 -2.72
CA CYS A 249 -12.43 8.58 -3.93
C CYS A 249 -12.19 10.08 -3.68
N LYS A 250 -13.18 10.75 -3.09
CA LYS A 250 -13.10 12.17 -2.74
C LYS A 250 -11.95 12.44 -1.78
N HIS A 251 -11.80 11.63 -0.74
CA HIS A 251 -10.73 11.77 0.24
C HIS A 251 -9.33 11.52 -0.32
N LEU A 252 -9.19 10.56 -1.25
CA LEU A 252 -7.93 10.29 -1.94
C LEU A 252 -7.50 11.45 -2.85
N LEU A 253 -8.47 12.15 -3.44
CA LEU A 253 -8.25 13.29 -4.34
C LEU A 253 -8.20 14.64 -3.63
N SER A 254 -8.75 14.75 -2.41
CA SER A 254 -8.65 15.95 -1.60
C SER A 254 -7.27 16.06 -0.96
N VAL A 255 -6.73 17.27 -0.95
CA VAL A 255 -5.45 17.57 -0.32
C VAL A 255 -5.70 18.41 0.92
N ASP A 256 -5.12 17.99 2.04
CA ASP A 256 -5.11 18.75 3.29
C ASP A 256 -3.70 19.28 3.57
N ILE A 257 -3.62 20.45 4.20
CA ILE A 257 -2.36 21.16 4.47
C ILE A 257 -1.47 20.38 5.47
N HIS A 258 -2.07 19.53 6.30
CA HIS A 258 -1.37 18.68 7.26
C HIS A 258 -0.80 17.37 6.65
N ASP A 259 -1.17 17.03 5.41
CA ASP A 259 -0.64 15.86 4.68
C ASP A 259 0.65 16.17 3.92
N LEU A 260 1.18 17.41 4.00
CA LEU A 260 2.43 17.77 3.32
C LEU A 260 3.64 17.06 3.95
N PRO A 261 4.60 16.57 3.14
CA PRO A 261 5.79 15.90 3.65
C PRO A 261 6.60 16.83 4.57
N PRO A 262 7.20 16.31 5.66
CA PRO A 262 8.06 17.08 6.57
C PRO A 262 9.38 17.56 5.93
N GLN A 263 9.64 17.25 4.66
CA GLN A 263 10.78 17.74 3.90
C GLN A 263 10.49 19.07 3.16
N LEU A 264 9.22 19.43 2.99
CA LEU A 264 8.81 20.76 2.46
C LEU A 264 8.55 21.77 3.59
N SER A 265 8.36 21.32 4.83
CA SER A 265 8.19 22.20 5.98
C SER A 265 9.40 23.10 6.28
N PRO A 266 10.69 22.71 6.09
CA PRO A 266 11.81 23.60 6.38
C PRO A 266 12.02 24.67 5.30
N LEU A 267 11.62 24.42 4.04
CA LEU A 267 11.66 25.39 2.94
C LEU A 267 10.52 26.42 3.02
N LEU A 268 9.42 26.09 3.70
CA LEU A 268 8.28 26.99 3.93
C LEU A 268 8.40 27.80 5.24
N CYS A 269 9.13 27.32 6.24
CA CYS A 269 9.27 28.00 7.53
C CYS A 269 10.25 29.19 7.52
N LYS A 270 11.02 29.40 6.45
CA LYS A 270 11.90 30.57 6.31
C LYS A 270 11.61 31.23 4.96
N SER A 271 10.94 32.38 5.00
CA SER A 271 10.62 33.28 3.87
C SER A 271 9.52 32.84 2.87
N ASN A 272 8.24 33.12 3.19
CA ASN A 272 7.25 33.82 2.34
C ASN A 272 5.79 33.53 2.78
N SER A 273 5.22 34.39 3.64
CA SER A 273 3.80 34.32 4.06
C SER A 273 2.80 34.41 2.91
N LYS A 274 3.18 35.04 1.79
CA LYS A 274 2.37 35.15 0.57
C LYS A 274 2.23 33.83 -0.20
N GLY A 275 3.31 33.06 -0.32
CA GLY A 275 3.28 31.78 -1.04
C GLY A 275 2.45 30.71 -0.32
N TYR A 276 2.43 30.74 1.02
CA TYR A 276 1.59 29.86 1.82
C TYR A 276 0.08 30.16 1.63
N HIS A 277 -0.28 31.44 1.60
CA HIS A 277 -1.67 31.86 1.40
C HIS A 277 -2.16 31.56 -0.04
N GLU A 278 -1.31 31.72 -1.05
CA GLU A 278 -1.62 31.38 -2.44
C GLU A 278 -1.78 29.87 -2.66
N LEU A 279 -0.96 29.08 -1.97
CA LEU A 279 -1.05 27.62 -1.95
C LEU A 279 -2.33 27.16 -1.25
N GLU A 280 -2.71 27.78 -0.13
CA GLU A 280 -3.97 27.49 0.57
C GLU A 280 -5.20 27.81 -0.30
N LEU A 281 -5.19 28.93 -1.03
CA LEU A 281 -6.25 29.27 -1.98
C LEU A 281 -6.32 28.27 -3.14
N SER A 282 -5.17 27.82 -3.65
CA SER A 282 -5.09 26.80 -4.69
C SER A 282 -5.64 25.45 -4.23
N ILE A 283 -5.35 25.04 -2.98
CA ILE A 283 -5.90 23.83 -2.36
C ILE A 283 -7.42 23.94 -2.19
N LYS A 284 -7.93 25.09 -1.71
CA LYS A 284 -9.37 25.32 -1.58
C LYS A 284 -10.08 25.25 -2.93
N SER A 285 -9.49 25.87 -3.97
CA SER A 285 -10.00 25.80 -5.35
C SER A 285 -10.04 24.36 -5.87
N TRP A 286 -8.97 23.59 -5.64
CA TRP A 286 -8.90 22.17 -6.00
C TRP A 286 -9.95 21.32 -5.29
N ASN A 287 -10.08 21.45 -3.97
CA ASN A 287 -11.06 20.68 -3.19
C ASN A 287 -12.51 21.02 -3.58
N HIS A 288 -12.76 22.27 -3.98
CA HIS A 288 -14.04 22.69 -4.58
C HIS A 288 -14.28 22.03 -5.95
N HIS A 289 -13.24 22.01 -6.81
CA HIS A 289 -13.31 21.33 -8.09
C HIS A 289 -13.59 19.83 -7.94
N ILE A 290 -12.92 19.13 -7.03
CA ILE A 290 -13.17 17.71 -6.73
C ILE A 290 -14.61 17.50 -6.24
N THR A 291 -15.14 18.40 -5.41
CA THR A 291 -16.52 18.30 -4.96
C THR A 291 -17.52 18.46 -6.11
N LYS A 292 -17.26 19.35 -7.08
CA LYS A 292 -18.07 19.46 -8.30
C LYS A 292 -17.94 18.22 -9.20
N LEU A 293 -16.74 17.68 -9.34
CA LEU A 293 -16.46 16.49 -10.13
C LEU A 293 -17.20 15.25 -9.61
N MET A 294 -17.37 15.14 -8.29
CA MET A 294 -18.13 14.06 -7.65
C MET A 294 -19.65 14.22 -7.74
N VAL A 295 -20.14 15.31 -8.31
CA VAL A 295 -21.57 15.54 -8.60
C VAL A 295 -21.91 15.19 -10.05
N ASP A 296 -20.93 15.19 -10.95
CA ASP A 296 -21.11 14.87 -12.36
C ASP A 296 -21.60 13.43 -12.56
N GLU A 297 -22.73 13.28 -13.26
CA GLU A 297 -23.36 11.98 -13.53
C GLU A 297 -22.43 11.04 -14.30
N ILE A 298 -21.64 11.58 -15.24
CA ILE A 298 -20.73 10.79 -16.07
C ILE A 298 -19.62 10.16 -15.22
N VAL A 299 -19.09 10.94 -14.28
CA VAL A 299 -18.03 10.50 -13.37
C VAL A 299 -18.58 9.48 -12.38
N ILE A 300 -19.76 9.72 -11.83
CA ILE A 300 -20.43 8.79 -10.91
C ILE A 300 -20.72 7.46 -11.62
N ASP A 301 -21.21 7.48 -12.86
CA ASP A 301 -21.46 6.26 -13.63
C ASP A 301 -20.17 5.49 -13.93
N SER A 302 -19.06 6.20 -14.20
CA SER A 302 -17.74 5.60 -14.41
C SER A 302 -17.23 4.95 -13.12
N LEU A 303 -17.38 5.63 -11.97
CA LEU A 303 -17.04 5.08 -10.65
C LEU A 303 -17.93 3.89 -10.29
N ARG A 304 -19.20 3.90 -10.68
CA ARG A 304 -20.14 2.79 -10.47
C ARG A 304 -19.72 1.55 -11.26
N GLN A 305 -19.27 1.73 -12.50
CA GLN A 305 -18.70 0.65 -13.32
C GLN A 305 -17.39 0.12 -12.74
N ALA A 306 -16.53 1.00 -12.23
CA ALA A 306 -15.32 0.58 -11.55
C ALA A 306 -15.63 -0.23 -10.28
N TRP A 307 -16.61 0.22 -9.49
CA TRP A 307 -17.06 -0.42 -8.27
C TRP A 307 -17.67 -1.80 -8.52
N SER A 308 -18.47 -1.95 -9.59
CA SER A 308 -19.07 -3.25 -9.96
C SER A 308 -18.00 -4.29 -10.36
N ILE A 309 -16.89 -3.85 -10.94
CA ILE A 309 -15.76 -4.72 -11.30
C ILE A 309 -14.89 -5.01 -10.06
N SER A 310 -14.65 -4.02 -9.21
CA SER A 310 -13.81 -4.20 -8.04
C SER A 310 -14.03 -3.18 -6.92
N VAL A 311 -14.19 -3.71 -5.72
CA VAL A 311 -14.26 -2.94 -4.47
C VAL A 311 -12.87 -2.67 -3.86
N SER A 312 -11.78 -2.89 -4.60
CA SER A 312 -10.42 -2.76 -4.07
C SER A 312 -9.94 -1.31 -4.16
N ILE A 313 -9.56 -0.71 -3.02
CA ILE A 313 -9.00 0.65 -2.96
C ILE A 313 -7.70 0.73 -3.80
N LYS A 314 -6.90 -0.34 -3.82
CA LYS A 314 -5.69 -0.40 -4.67
C LYS A 314 -6.02 -0.24 -6.16
N ARG A 315 -7.15 -0.79 -6.64
CA ARG A 315 -7.58 -0.61 -8.04
C ARG A 315 -8.15 0.78 -8.26
N LEU A 316 -8.87 1.34 -7.27
CA LEU A 316 -9.32 2.71 -7.32
C LEU A 316 -8.16 3.70 -7.46
N VAL A 317 -7.10 3.57 -6.66
CA VAL A 317 -5.89 4.42 -6.77
C VAL A 317 -5.26 4.33 -8.16
N LYS A 318 -5.29 3.15 -8.80
CA LYS A 318 -4.82 2.99 -10.18
C LYS A 318 -5.71 3.70 -11.19
N LEU A 319 -7.03 3.72 -10.98
CA LEU A 319 -7.99 4.43 -11.83
C LEU A 319 -7.85 5.96 -11.75
N LEU A 320 -7.37 6.49 -10.61
CA LEU A 320 -7.09 7.91 -10.41
C LEU A 320 -5.83 8.41 -11.14
N GLY A 321 -5.13 7.52 -11.87
CA GLY A 321 -4.05 7.89 -12.79
C GLY A 321 -4.59 8.20 -14.19
N VAL A 322 -4.02 7.56 -15.22
CA VAL A 322 -4.54 7.63 -16.59
C VAL A 322 -5.63 6.58 -16.76
N ALA A 323 -6.80 7.01 -17.25
CA ALA A 323 -7.94 6.15 -17.50
C ALA A 323 -8.48 6.33 -18.92
N LEU A 324 -9.11 5.28 -19.44
CA LEU A 324 -9.84 5.30 -20.71
C LEU A 324 -11.33 5.19 -20.41
N MET A 325 -12.10 6.19 -20.82
CA MET A 325 -13.55 6.14 -20.76
C MET A 325 -14.10 5.54 -22.05
N LEU A 326 -14.93 4.50 -21.93
CA LEU A 326 -15.42 3.73 -23.08
C LEU A 326 -16.94 3.84 -23.20
N SER A 327 -17.42 3.92 -24.45
CA SER A 327 -18.85 3.77 -24.74
C SER A 327 -19.30 2.32 -24.49
N ARG A 328 -20.62 2.11 -24.30
CA ARG A 328 -21.18 0.75 -24.10
C ARG A 328 -20.83 -0.19 -25.26
N VAL A 329 -20.79 0.32 -26.49
CA VAL A 329 -20.41 -0.43 -27.68
C VAL A 329 -18.93 -0.80 -27.64
N ALA A 330 -18.05 0.15 -27.30
CA ALA A 330 -16.61 -0.09 -27.20
C ALA A 330 -16.24 -1.07 -26.09
N ARG A 331 -17.00 -1.10 -24.98
CA ARG A 331 -16.81 -2.07 -23.90
C ARG A 331 -16.94 -3.53 -24.38
N ASN A 332 -17.91 -3.82 -25.24
CA ASN A 332 -18.12 -5.18 -25.76
C ASN A 332 -16.95 -5.67 -26.63
N ALA A 333 -16.18 -4.73 -27.19
CA ALA A 333 -14.97 -5.03 -27.94
C ALA A 333 -13.72 -5.09 -27.06
N LEU A 334 -13.76 -4.70 -25.79
CA LEU A 334 -12.58 -4.71 -24.92
C LEU A 334 -12.16 -6.16 -24.61
N VAL A 335 -10.93 -6.51 -25.01
CA VAL A 335 -10.31 -7.81 -24.73
C VAL A 335 -9.62 -7.79 -23.37
N GLY A 336 -8.95 -6.69 -23.04
CA GLY A 336 -8.25 -6.52 -21.78
C GLY A 336 -7.57 -5.17 -21.69
N TRP A 337 -7.14 -4.79 -20.49
CA TRP A 337 -6.38 -3.57 -20.26
C TRP A 337 -5.27 -3.82 -19.24
N GLU A 338 -4.19 -3.07 -19.39
CA GLU A 338 -3.00 -3.12 -18.56
C GLU A 338 -2.62 -1.68 -18.18
N SER A 339 -2.35 -1.45 -16.90
CA SER A 339 -1.82 -0.17 -16.41
C SER A 339 -0.33 -0.35 -16.16
N ASN A 340 0.46 0.48 -16.83
CA ASN A 340 1.92 0.47 -16.81
C ASN A 340 2.39 1.75 -16.14
N GLY A 341 2.23 1.77 -14.81
CA GLY A 341 2.50 2.96 -14.00
C GLY A 341 1.30 3.90 -13.94
N SER A 342 1.53 5.12 -13.44
CA SER A 342 0.47 6.12 -13.28
C SER A 342 0.24 6.98 -14.52
N ARG A 343 1.03 6.78 -15.58
CA ARG A 343 1.09 7.65 -16.77
C ARG A 343 0.80 6.93 -18.09
N ILE A 344 0.74 5.60 -18.08
CA ILE A 344 0.48 4.81 -19.28
C ILE A 344 -0.59 3.77 -18.96
N ILE A 345 -1.64 3.72 -19.77
CA ILE A 345 -2.61 2.63 -19.78
C ILE A 345 -2.72 2.11 -21.21
N LYS A 346 -2.64 0.79 -21.34
CA LYS A 346 -2.87 0.08 -22.59
C LYS A 346 -4.21 -0.63 -22.52
N ALA A 347 -5.07 -0.45 -23.49
CA ALA A 347 -6.30 -1.23 -23.65
C ALA A 347 -6.30 -1.91 -25.02
N SER A 348 -6.68 -3.18 -25.05
CA SER A 348 -6.71 -4.01 -26.26
C SER A 348 -8.16 -4.29 -26.63
N PHE A 349 -8.52 -4.07 -27.88
CA PHE A 349 -9.87 -4.21 -28.42
C PHE A 349 -9.89 -5.22 -29.56
N LYS A 350 -10.96 -6.01 -29.62
CA LYS A 350 -11.23 -6.94 -30.71
C LYS A 350 -11.69 -6.14 -31.92
N THR A 351 -11.00 -6.30 -33.04
CA THR A 351 -11.43 -5.71 -34.31
C THR A 351 -12.37 -6.64 -35.05
N LYS A 352 -13.01 -6.14 -36.12
CA LYS A 352 -13.82 -6.97 -37.01
C LYS A 352 -12.99 -7.98 -37.80
N LYS A 353 -11.67 -7.79 -37.90
CA LYS A 353 -10.78 -8.68 -38.64
C LYS A 353 -10.22 -9.72 -37.68
N GLU A 354 -10.46 -11.00 -37.97
CA GLU A 354 -10.01 -12.09 -37.13
C GLU A 354 -8.48 -12.12 -37.00
N GLY A 355 -8.00 -12.39 -35.79
CA GLY A 355 -6.58 -12.47 -35.48
C GLY A 355 -5.84 -11.13 -35.33
N ILE A 356 -6.52 -9.99 -35.53
CA ILE A 356 -5.99 -8.62 -35.35
C ILE A 356 -6.73 -7.93 -34.19
N THR A 357 -5.97 -7.49 -33.20
CA THR A 357 -6.46 -6.62 -32.13
C THR A 357 -6.00 -5.18 -32.34
N MET A 358 -6.74 -4.26 -31.73
CA MET A 358 -6.42 -2.84 -31.68
C MET A 358 -5.97 -2.48 -30.28
N ASN A 359 -4.72 -2.07 -30.13
CA ASN A 359 -4.12 -1.61 -28.89
C ASN A 359 -4.17 -0.09 -28.85
N ILE A 360 -4.88 0.48 -27.88
CA ILE A 360 -4.87 1.89 -27.55
C ILE A 360 -3.94 2.09 -26.37
N ILE A 361 -2.91 2.92 -26.53
CA ILE A 361 -1.96 3.26 -25.47
C ILE A 361 -2.18 4.73 -25.12
N GLN A 362 -2.91 5.00 -24.04
CA GLN A 362 -3.11 6.35 -23.54
C GLN A 362 -1.94 6.72 -22.62
N CYS A 363 -1.27 7.80 -22.98
CA CYS A 363 -0.08 8.31 -22.31
C CYS A 363 -0.35 9.70 -21.72
N TYR A 364 0.32 9.97 -20.59
CA TYR A 364 0.45 11.30 -20.02
C TYR A 364 1.93 11.55 -19.76
N VAL A 365 2.57 12.28 -20.68
CA VAL A 365 4.03 12.48 -20.69
C VAL A 365 4.45 13.45 -19.57
N PRO A 366 5.59 13.19 -18.89
CA PRO A 366 6.20 14.15 -17.97
C PRO A 366 6.26 15.58 -18.54
N THR A 367 6.09 16.59 -17.69
CA THR A 367 6.24 18.01 -18.07
C THR A 367 7.70 18.35 -18.39
N ASN A 368 7.94 19.42 -19.15
CA ASN A 368 9.30 19.82 -19.54
C ASN A 368 10.24 20.07 -18.35
N ASP A 369 9.70 20.58 -17.24
CA ASP A 369 10.46 20.88 -16.02
C ASP A 369 10.78 19.65 -15.17
N SER A 370 10.29 18.47 -15.56
CA SER A 370 10.63 17.23 -14.87
C SER A 370 12.06 16.79 -15.19
N ASN A 371 12.72 16.17 -14.20
CA ASN A 371 14.09 15.67 -14.34
C ASN A 371 14.22 14.72 -15.53
N ASP A 372 15.35 14.79 -16.23
CA ASP A 372 15.58 14.01 -17.45
C ASP A 372 15.57 12.50 -17.16
N ASP A 373 16.04 12.05 -16.00
CA ASP A 373 15.93 10.64 -15.56
C ASP A 373 14.47 10.14 -15.56
N ILE A 374 13.50 11.01 -15.21
CA ILE A 374 12.07 10.66 -15.16
C ILE A 374 11.49 10.59 -16.57
N LYS A 375 11.98 11.43 -17.49
CA LYS A 375 11.61 11.40 -18.90
C LYS A 375 12.16 10.15 -19.57
N ASP A 376 13.43 9.85 -19.36
CA ASP A 376 14.11 8.68 -19.91
C ASP A 376 13.42 7.40 -19.43
N GLN A 377 13.17 7.28 -18.12
CA GLN A 377 12.43 6.14 -17.58
C GLN A 377 11.02 6.01 -18.19
N PHE A 378 10.35 7.13 -18.46
CA PHE A 378 9.03 7.11 -19.08
C PHE A 378 9.09 6.65 -20.55
N TYR A 379 10.03 7.18 -21.34
CA TYR A 379 10.18 6.81 -22.75
C TYR A 379 10.65 5.37 -22.92
N GLU A 380 11.58 4.89 -22.08
CA GLU A 380 11.97 3.48 -22.05
C GLU A 380 10.79 2.57 -21.73
N GLN A 381 9.95 2.96 -20.74
CA GLN A 381 8.75 2.20 -20.41
C GLN A 381 7.76 2.17 -21.56
N LEU A 382 7.50 3.31 -22.20
CA LEU A 382 6.60 3.42 -23.36
C LEU A 382 7.10 2.56 -24.52
N GLN A 383 8.39 2.64 -24.81
CA GLN A 383 9.05 1.86 -25.86
C GLN A 383 8.88 0.35 -25.60
N SER A 384 9.14 -0.12 -24.38
CA SER A 384 8.96 -1.55 -24.05
C SER A 384 7.50 -2.00 -24.18
N ILE A 385 6.51 -1.12 -23.97
CA ILE A 385 5.08 -1.46 -24.13
C ILE A 385 4.74 -1.59 -25.61
N ILE A 386 5.25 -0.69 -26.46
CA ILE A 386 5.03 -0.72 -27.91
C ILE A 386 5.72 -1.96 -28.51
N GLU A 387 6.93 -2.30 -28.08
CA GLU A 387 7.65 -3.48 -28.55
C GLU A 387 6.98 -4.81 -28.16
N LYS A 388 6.27 -4.84 -27.03
CA LYS A 388 5.46 -6.00 -26.62
C LYS A 388 4.18 -6.17 -27.44
N CYS A 389 3.75 -5.16 -28.19
CA CYS A 389 2.59 -5.27 -29.06
C CYS A 389 2.97 -6.02 -30.35
N PRO A 390 2.23 -7.07 -30.74
CA PRO A 390 2.49 -7.77 -32.01
C PRO A 390 2.38 -6.81 -33.20
N ARG A 391 3.33 -6.86 -34.15
CA ARG A 391 3.33 -6.00 -35.35
C ARG A 391 2.11 -6.17 -36.25
N LYS A 392 1.40 -7.30 -36.14
CA LYS A 392 0.14 -7.56 -36.86
C LYS A 392 -1.05 -6.77 -36.29
N ASP A 393 -0.95 -6.31 -35.05
CA ASP A 393 -2.00 -5.61 -34.33
C ASP A 393 -1.90 -4.11 -34.56
N LEU A 394 -3.05 -3.44 -34.65
CA LEU A 394 -3.10 -1.99 -34.79
C LEU A 394 -2.73 -1.36 -33.44
N THR A 395 -1.63 -0.60 -33.37
CA THR A 395 -1.23 0.09 -32.14
C THR A 395 -1.36 1.59 -32.32
N ILE A 396 -2.17 2.22 -31.48
CA ILE A 396 -2.42 3.67 -31.48
C ILE A 396 -1.93 4.25 -30.15
N PRO A 397 -0.75 4.88 -30.11
CA PRO A 397 -0.38 5.76 -29.01
C PRO A 397 -1.20 7.05 -29.10
N MET A 398 -1.81 7.46 -28.00
CA MET A 398 -2.60 8.68 -27.88
C MET A 398 -2.47 9.28 -26.48
N GLY A 399 -2.98 10.50 -26.31
CA GLY A 399 -3.01 11.20 -25.04
C GLY A 399 -2.18 12.48 -25.06
N ASP A 400 -1.79 12.94 -23.88
CA ASP A 400 -1.03 14.18 -23.73
C ASP A 400 0.45 13.84 -23.82
N LEU A 401 1.00 13.98 -25.03
CA LEU A 401 2.38 13.64 -25.34
C LEU A 401 3.35 14.80 -25.08
N ASN A 402 2.87 16.00 -24.70
CA ASN A 402 3.70 17.21 -24.50
C ASN A 402 4.78 17.41 -25.57
N ALA A 403 4.50 17.03 -26.83
CA ALA A 403 5.47 17.04 -27.91
C ALA A 403 5.79 18.49 -28.33
N LYS A 404 7.08 18.80 -28.51
CA LYS A 404 7.51 19.98 -29.26
C LYS A 404 7.85 19.55 -30.67
N VAL A 405 7.35 20.27 -31.65
CA VAL A 405 7.95 20.29 -32.99
C VAL A 405 9.31 20.96 -32.80
N GLY A 406 10.39 20.20 -33.02
CA GLY A 406 11.75 20.72 -32.99
C GLY A 406 11.96 21.75 -34.10
N ILE A 407 13.10 22.43 -34.08
CA ILE A 407 13.50 23.34 -35.18
C ILE A 407 13.98 22.51 -36.39
N ASP A 408 14.37 21.25 -36.15
CA ASP A 408 14.79 20.30 -37.18
C ASP A 408 13.60 19.42 -37.62
N ASN A 409 13.05 19.75 -38.79
CA ASN A 409 11.98 19.01 -39.46
C ASN A 409 12.50 18.20 -40.66
N THR A 410 13.81 17.97 -40.78
CA THR A 410 14.37 17.28 -41.95
C THR A 410 13.83 15.86 -42.07
N GLY A 411 13.14 15.55 -43.18
CA GLY A 411 12.53 14.24 -43.42
C GLY A 411 11.15 14.01 -42.77
N TYR A 412 10.60 15.01 -42.08
CA TYR A 412 9.28 14.96 -41.45
C TYR A 412 8.39 16.15 -41.87
N GLU A 413 8.64 16.69 -43.08
CA GLU A 413 8.00 17.91 -43.61
C GLU A 413 6.46 17.83 -43.67
N ASP A 414 5.91 16.62 -43.82
CA ASP A 414 4.46 16.38 -43.90
C ASP A 414 3.80 16.10 -42.54
N ILE A 415 4.55 16.13 -41.44
CA ILE A 415 4.05 15.81 -40.09
C ILE A 415 3.77 17.11 -39.33
N MET A 416 2.50 17.37 -39.00
CA MET A 416 2.14 18.40 -38.02
C MET A 416 2.08 17.81 -36.61
N GLY A 417 2.69 18.52 -35.65
CA GLY A 417 2.68 18.21 -34.22
C GLY A 417 1.57 18.92 -33.45
#